data_AF-A0A2V8ZSP7-F1
#
_entry.id   AF-A0A2V8ZSP7-F1
#
_cell.length_a   1.000
_cell.length_b   1.000
_cell.length_c   1.000
_cell.angle_alpha   90.00
_cell.angle_beta   90.00
_cell.angle_gamma   90.00
#
_symmetry.space_group_name_H-M   'P 1'
#
loop_
_entity.id
_entity.type
_entity.pdbx_description
1 polymer ?
#
loop_
_entity_poly.entity_id
_entity_poly.type
_entity_poly.pdbx_seq_one_letter_code
_entity_poly.pdbx_strand_id
1 'polypeptide(L)'
;MPAICVFLKPRLYGARYAKELDDRVVVTWDVTEPWGNIQDFTWTKTINRFQAVLHKDGTIEMSYDQLAAQDAIVGLYPIVSPGAEKTLATIRGSHNSTLPAHLNLLDVKLATMDGLFLYVTFETSGPVLPGGDAGLSGIAYRILFDTKQPPPESSGGHDSAVVWTIRGFVPRNRAGGASSRYVAFGRGASPEVKVSGNTISMHGIVPAELARAGKLFASAEVIGPGSTEPADRVPARAFALAGVRNPEVDLSAAKPQDGALPVVYESFHYYPLPNSRDLACTVIQALGDKFDFLAYYSDFRIDNQEAGTPSFGPLGSTGEPVTGIGATQRGLESFCSAGRFQWQFVQPVYVGANQMQERPPDDAPVGTERDISWYKQQLAEISQDGKLPSYMYAMSQIAHEMGHRWAAFVSAKVKGETIPLGPTHWARGLQAPVAFPYVRPSEASIMGGGVWQDNFDGTFTQLDDDYYVPSTGWSYLDLHLMGLVKPEEVPDFFILRNLKPAGEDGNGHPIFKADRTKITIQDVIAAEGPRMPGVAKSQRQFNTGMVMVVEHGKKPSPELLERTEGIRKRWIEYWPITTGHRASMTASPK
;
A
#
# COMPACT_ATOMS: atom_id res chain seq x y z
N MET A 1 5.91 6.71 -31.56
CA MET A 1 6.77 7.80 -31.05
C MET A 1 7.33 7.33 -29.71
N PRO A 2 8.63 7.37 -29.44
CA PRO A 2 9.14 7.05 -28.11
C PRO A 2 8.49 7.96 -27.05
N ALA A 3 8.23 7.42 -25.86
CA ALA A 3 7.79 8.19 -24.72
C ALA A 3 9.00 8.55 -23.87
N ILE A 4 9.11 9.81 -23.45
CA ILE A 4 10.04 10.21 -22.40
C ILE A 4 9.23 10.32 -21.13
N CYS A 5 9.53 9.44 -20.18
CA CYS A 5 8.86 9.43 -18.89
C CYS A 5 9.88 9.78 -17.82
N VAL A 6 9.59 10.82 -17.06
CA VAL A 6 10.13 10.94 -15.71
C VAL A 6 9.51 9.81 -14.92
N PHE A 7 10.29 8.96 -14.24
CA PHE A 7 9.69 8.01 -13.32
C PHE A 7 9.06 8.79 -12.18
N LEU A 8 7.73 8.85 -12.22
CA LEU A 8 6.94 9.63 -11.29
C LEU A 8 6.69 8.74 -10.08
N LYS A 9 7.44 8.99 -8.98
CA LYS A 9 6.89 8.68 -7.67
C LYS A 9 5.48 9.26 -7.56
N PRO A 10 4.56 8.60 -6.84
CA PRO A 10 3.23 9.16 -6.61
C PRO A 10 3.36 10.62 -6.17
N ARG A 11 2.61 11.50 -6.82
CA ARG A 11 2.39 12.90 -6.41
C ARG A 11 3.49 13.93 -6.72
N LEU A 12 4.53 13.64 -7.52
CA LEU A 12 5.37 14.71 -8.12
C LEU A 12 4.51 15.66 -8.99
N TYR A 13 4.68 16.97 -8.85
CA TYR A 13 3.96 17.96 -9.64
C TYR A 13 4.87 19.09 -10.10
N GLY A 14 4.50 19.76 -11.19
CA GLY A 14 5.33 20.81 -11.76
C GLY A 14 5.01 21.13 -13.21
N ALA A 15 5.70 22.13 -13.74
CA ALA A 15 5.49 22.60 -15.10
C ALA A 15 6.32 21.77 -16.10
N ARG A 16 5.79 21.66 -17.31
CA ARG A 16 6.48 21.07 -18.45
C ARG A 16 6.53 22.11 -19.56
N TYR A 17 7.72 22.32 -20.10
CA TYR A 17 7.97 23.29 -21.15
C TYR A 17 8.44 22.53 -22.39
N ALA A 18 8.00 22.99 -23.56
CA ALA A 18 8.46 22.47 -24.84
C ALA A 18 8.73 23.63 -25.79
N LYS A 19 9.82 23.55 -26.54
CA LYS A 19 10.16 24.49 -27.60
C LYS A 19 10.61 23.73 -28.83
N GLU A 20 9.90 23.94 -29.93
CA GLU A 20 10.28 23.43 -31.24
C GLU A 20 11.22 24.43 -31.93
N LEU A 21 12.28 23.91 -32.55
CA LEU A 21 13.27 24.61 -33.36
C LEU A 21 13.41 23.85 -34.68
N ASP A 22 14.04 24.47 -35.68
CA ASP A 22 14.16 23.90 -37.03
C ASP A 22 14.84 22.52 -37.08
N ASP A 23 15.76 22.26 -36.15
CA ASP A 23 16.60 21.05 -36.07
C ASP A 23 16.32 20.15 -34.86
N ARG A 24 15.56 20.63 -33.86
CA ARG A 24 15.34 19.91 -32.59
C ARG A 24 14.10 20.37 -31.83
N VAL A 25 13.62 19.51 -30.93
CA VAL A 25 12.66 19.87 -29.89
C VAL A 25 13.35 19.83 -28.53
N VAL A 26 13.23 20.90 -27.76
CA VAL A 26 13.71 20.95 -26.37
C VAL A 26 12.53 20.77 -25.44
N VAL A 27 12.60 19.80 -24.54
CA VAL A 27 11.59 19.54 -23.51
C VAL A 27 12.23 19.69 -22.14
N THR A 28 11.62 20.48 -21.25
CA THR A 28 12.09 20.69 -19.88
C THR A 28 10.99 20.35 -18.89
N TRP A 29 11.34 19.57 -17.87
CA TRP A 29 10.48 19.28 -16.72
C TRP A 29 11.06 19.98 -15.50
N ASP A 30 10.24 20.79 -14.82
CA ASP A 30 10.57 21.40 -13.55
C ASP A 30 9.57 20.89 -12.52
N VAL A 31 9.98 19.90 -11.73
CA VAL A 31 9.09 19.14 -10.84
C VAL A 31 9.57 19.15 -9.39
N THR A 32 8.60 19.08 -8.48
CA THR A 32 8.81 19.06 -7.04
C THR A 32 8.07 17.90 -6.40
N GLU A 33 8.65 17.30 -5.37
CA GLU A 33 7.95 16.34 -4.50
C GLU A 33 6.88 17.10 -3.68
N PRO A 34 5.77 16.44 -3.31
CA PRO A 34 4.96 16.91 -2.21
C PRO A 34 5.82 17.11 -0.97
N TRP A 35 5.44 18.09 -0.17
CA TRP A 35 6.21 18.48 1.00
C TRP A 35 5.27 18.87 2.15
N GLY A 36 5.77 18.69 3.37
CA GLY A 36 5.11 19.07 4.61
C GLY A 36 4.18 18.00 5.21
N ASN A 37 3.47 17.21 4.41
CA ASN A 37 2.48 16.28 4.94
C ASN A 37 3.09 14.96 5.46
N ILE A 38 2.26 14.17 6.14
CA ILE A 38 2.63 12.87 6.71
C ILE A 38 3.09 11.84 5.65
N GLN A 39 2.62 11.96 4.40
CA GLN A 39 3.00 11.07 3.30
C GLN A 39 4.21 11.59 2.51
N ASP A 40 4.85 12.67 2.97
CA ASP A 40 5.86 13.39 2.21
C ASP A 40 7.27 13.17 2.78
N PHE A 41 8.29 13.32 1.94
CA PHE A 41 9.68 13.09 2.34
C PHE A 41 10.43 14.37 2.69
N THR A 42 9.91 15.53 2.28
CA THR A 42 10.57 16.82 2.50
C THR A 42 9.62 17.79 3.18
N TRP A 43 10.18 18.79 3.83
CA TRP A 43 9.43 19.89 4.45
C TRP A 43 9.35 21.12 3.57
N THR A 44 10.16 21.20 2.53
CA THR A 44 10.21 22.34 1.62
C THR A 44 10.08 21.86 0.19
N LYS A 45 9.65 22.78 -0.67
CA LYS A 45 9.60 22.58 -2.11
C LYS A 45 11.01 22.22 -2.63
N THR A 46 11.14 21.07 -3.24
CA THR A 46 12.36 20.61 -3.93
C THR A 46 12.36 21.04 -5.39
N ILE A 47 13.54 21.21 -6.00
CA ILE A 47 13.67 21.48 -7.43
C ILE A 47 14.34 20.27 -8.08
N ASN A 48 13.66 19.68 -9.06
CA ASN A 48 14.20 18.64 -9.93
C ASN A 48 13.97 19.07 -11.38
N ARG A 49 15.02 19.57 -12.01
CA ARG A 49 15.01 20.09 -13.37
C ARG A 49 15.72 19.15 -14.33
N PHE A 50 14.94 18.65 -15.28
CA PHE A 50 15.39 17.74 -16.32
C PHE A 50 15.16 18.38 -17.68
N GLN A 51 16.07 18.16 -18.63
CA GLN A 51 15.89 18.57 -20.01
C GLN A 51 16.22 17.41 -20.95
N ALA A 52 15.39 17.22 -21.98
CA ALA A 52 15.67 16.37 -23.11
C ALA A 52 15.69 17.22 -24.40
N VAL A 53 16.72 17.05 -25.22
CA VAL A 53 16.83 17.64 -26.55
C VAL A 53 16.68 16.53 -27.57
N LEU A 54 15.64 16.62 -28.41
CA LEU A 54 15.30 15.64 -29.43
C LEU A 54 15.71 16.20 -30.79
N HIS A 55 16.81 15.71 -31.33
CA HIS A 55 17.30 16.14 -32.62
C HIS A 55 16.57 15.42 -33.76
N LYS A 56 16.46 16.09 -34.91
CA LYS A 56 15.82 15.55 -36.11
C LYS A 56 16.54 14.31 -36.67
N ASP A 57 17.83 14.15 -36.37
CA ASP A 57 18.63 12.98 -36.75
C ASP A 57 18.39 11.75 -35.85
N GLY A 58 17.53 11.88 -34.83
CA GLY A 58 17.22 10.81 -33.87
C GLY A 58 18.09 10.83 -32.61
N THR A 59 19.04 11.75 -32.49
CA THR A 59 19.83 11.93 -31.27
C THR A 59 18.97 12.49 -30.14
N ILE A 60 19.14 11.94 -28.94
CA ILE A 60 18.51 12.44 -27.72
C ILE A 60 19.61 12.83 -26.75
N GLU A 61 19.67 14.09 -26.36
CA GLU A 61 20.54 14.57 -25.28
C GLU A 61 19.72 14.77 -24.01
N MET A 62 20.19 14.28 -22.88
CA MET A 62 19.55 14.45 -21.57
C MET A 62 20.47 15.23 -20.63
N SER A 63 19.90 16.20 -19.92
CA SER A 63 20.60 17.01 -18.93
C SER A 63 19.84 17.06 -17.61
N TYR A 64 20.62 17.04 -16.52
CA TYR A 64 20.18 17.00 -15.13
C TYR A 64 20.83 18.19 -14.40
N ASP A 65 20.26 19.39 -14.57
CA ASP A 65 20.88 20.64 -14.13
C ASP A 65 20.78 20.83 -12.60
N GLN A 66 19.58 20.63 -12.04
CA GLN A 66 19.33 20.79 -10.60
C GLN A 66 18.49 19.61 -10.10
N LEU A 67 19.05 18.76 -9.24
CA LEU A 67 18.37 17.61 -8.67
C LEU A 67 18.45 17.64 -7.14
N ALA A 68 17.30 17.83 -6.50
CA ALA A 68 17.15 17.66 -5.06
C ALA A 68 16.85 16.20 -4.68
N ALA A 69 16.12 15.49 -5.54
CA ALA A 69 15.85 14.06 -5.39
C ALA A 69 17.15 13.27 -5.57
N GLN A 70 17.44 12.42 -4.59
CA GLN A 70 18.61 11.53 -4.61
C GLN A 70 18.31 10.19 -5.28
N ASP A 71 17.04 9.97 -5.63
CA ASP A 71 16.50 8.69 -6.04
C ASP A 71 15.41 8.85 -7.10
N ALA A 72 15.59 9.76 -8.07
CA ALA A 72 14.70 9.91 -9.23
C ALA A 72 15.52 9.92 -10.52
N ILE A 73 15.11 9.15 -11.52
CA ILE A 73 15.78 9.08 -12.83
C ILE A 73 14.72 9.20 -13.93
N VAL A 74 15.10 9.78 -15.07
CA VAL A 74 14.26 9.96 -16.26
C VAL A 74 14.65 8.95 -17.30
N GLY A 75 13.67 8.35 -17.96
CA GLY A 75 13.85 7.17 -18.79
C GLY A 75 13.22 7.40 -20.15
N LEU A 76 13.89 6.84 -21.15
CA LEU A 76 13.36 6.73 -22.49
C LEU A 76 12.60 5.41 -22.59
N TYR A 77 11.43 5.38 -23.21
CA TYR A 77 10.66 4.16 -23.40
C TYR A 77 10.27 4.02 -24.87
N PRO A 78 10.44 2.83 -25.46
CA PRO A 78 9.89 2.60 -26.77
C PRO A 78 8.37 2.52 -26.67
N ILE A 79 7.65 3.31 -27.48
CA ILE A 79 6.29 2.93 -27.84
C ILE A 79 6.43 2.05 -29.07
N VAL A 80 6.15 0.77 -28.89
CA VAL A 80 6.13 -0.19 -30.00
C VAL A 80 4.69 -0.36 -30.45
N SER A 81 4.46 -0.10 -31.73
CA SER A 81 3.20 -0.43 -32.38
C SER A 81 3.09 -1.95 -32.43
N PRO A 82 1.96 -2.56 -32.03
CA PRO A 82 1.87 -4.01 -31.98
C PRO A 82 2.02 -4.63 -33.38
N GLY A 83 3.14 -5.32 -33.62
CA GLY A 83 3.37 -6.17 -34.77
C GLY A 83 2.67 -7.53 -34.65
N ALA A 84 2.99 -8.46 -35.55
CA ALA A 84 2.41 -9.80 -35.53
C ALA A 84 2.99 -10.67 -34.40
N GLU A 85 2.14 -11.35 -33.64
CA GLU A 85 2.57 -12.31 -32.63
C GLU A 85 3.28 -13.52 -33.26
N LYS A 86 4.49 -13.84 -32.79
CA LYS A 86 5.21 -15.07 -33.11
C LYS A 86 5.21 -15.99 -31.91
N THR A 87 4.66 -17.19 -32.06
CA THR A 87 4.62 -18.18 -30.97
C THR A 87 6.02 -18.69 -30.64
N LEU A 88 6.38 -18.66 -29.36
CA LEU A 88 7.63 -19.21 -28.80
C LEU A 88 7.42 -20.63 -28.26
N ALA A 89 6.32 -20.84 -27.52
CA ALA A 89 5.98 -22.13 -26.95
C ALA A 89 4.48 -22.22 -26.62
N THR A 90 3.96 -23.44 -26.57
CA THR A 90 2.67 -23.77 -25.97
C THR A 90 2.91 -24.87 -24.94
N ILE A 91 2.54 -24.60 -23.70
CA ILE A 91 2.74 -25.49 -22.57
C ILE A 91 1.38 -26.06 -22.21
N ARG A 92 1.22 -27.38 -22.36
CA ARG A 92 -0.06 -28.05 -22.15
C ARG A 92 -0.22 -28.45 -20.69
N GLY A 93 -1.35 -28.07 -20.12
CA GLY A 93 -1.86 -28.56 -18.84
C GLY A 93 -2.60 -29.88 -18.99
N SER A 94 -3.04 -30.41 -17.85
CA SER A 94 -3.92 -31.58 -17.78
C SER A 94 -5.34 -31.13 -17.49
N HIS A 95 -6.29 -31.52 -18.33
CA HIS A 95 -7.70 -31.19 -18.11
C HIS A 95 -8.22 -31.78 -16.79
N ASN A 96 -8.69 -30.92 -15.89
CA ASN A 96 -9.28 -31.32 -14.62
C ASN A 96 -10.78 -30.96 -14.55
N SER A 97 -11.64 -31.92 -14.88
CA SER A 97 -13.10 -31.71 -14.94
C SER A 97 -13.78 -31.44 -13.59
N THR A 98 -13.07 -31.58 -12.46
CA THR A 98 -13.64 -31.31 -11.13
C THR A 98 -13.51 -29.84 -10.72
N LEU A 99 -12.73 -29.04 -11.44
CA LEU A 99 -12.52 -27.62 -11.15
C LEU A 99 -13.55 -26.74 -11.90
N PRO A 100 -13.90 -25.57 -11.36
CA PRO A 100 -14.61 -24.55 -12.12
C PRO A 100 -13.88 -24.24 -13.42
N ALA A 101 -14.64 -24.04 -14.51
CA ALA A 101 -14.05 -24.02 -15.85
C ALA A 101 -12.97 -22.94 -16.05
N HIS A 102 -13.12 -21.79 -15.39
CA HIS A 102 -12.17 -20.67 -15.39
C HIS A 102 -10.93 -20.89 -14.51
N LEU A 103 -10.92 -21.94 -13.67
CA LEU A 103 -9.77 -22.35 -12.85
C LEU A 103 -9.08 -23.62 -13.38
N ASN A 104 -9.56 -24.21 -14.46
CA ASN A 104 -8.98 -25.39 -15.09
C ASN A 104 -8.13 -24.94 -16.28
N LEU A 105 -6.81 -24.96 -16.12
CA LEU A 105 -5.84 -24.48 -17.10
C LEU A 105 -5.57 -25.57 -18.16
N LEU A 106 -5.91 -25.26 -19.40
CA LEU A 106 -5.66 -26.15 -20.53
C LEU A 106 -4.29 -25.95 -21.13
N ASP A 107 -3.96 -24.70 -21.47
CA ASP A 107 -2.75 -24.36 -22.19
C ASP A 107 -2.22 -23.00 -21.74
N VAL A 108 -0.91 -22.84 -21.77
CA VAL A 108 -0.26 -21.52 -21.68
C VAL A 108 0.57 -21.29 -22.93
N LYS A 109 0.19 -20.26 -23.68
CA LYS A 109 0.90 -19.84 -24.90
C LYS A 109 1.84 -18.69 -24.55
N LEU A 110 3.10 -18.88 -24.92
CA LEU A 110 4.14 -17.86 -24.89
C LEU A 110 4.39 -17.38 -26.32
N ALA A 111 4.32 -16.08 -26.54
CA ALA A 111 4.58 -15.47 -27.85
C ALA A 111 5.44 -14.22 -27.70
N THR A 112 6.09 -13.81 -28.78
CA THR A 112 6.78 -12.53 -28.87
C THR A 112 6.15 -11.63 -29.90
N MET A 113 6.19 -10.33 -29.64
CA MET A 113 5.80 -9.28 -30.58
C MET A 113 7.00 -8.35 -30.78
N ASP A 114 7.38 -8.18 -32.04
CA ASP A 114 8.49 -7.34 -32.50
C ASP A 114 9.85 -7.64 -31.83
N GLY A 115 10.00 -8.84 -31.27
CA GLY A 115 11.20 -9.23 -30.54
C GLY A 115 11.43 -8.43 -29.26
N LEU A 116 10.41 -7.72 -28.77
CA LEU A 116 10.50 -6.90 -27.57
C LEU A 116 9.66 -7.47 -26.44
N PHE A 117 8.37 -7.67 -26.70
CA PHE A 117 7.44 -8.10 -25.67
C PHE A 117 7.34 -9.61 -25.62
N LEU A 118 7.20 -10.15 -24.42
CA LEU A 118 6.73 -11.49 -24.15
C LEU A 118 5.24 -11.40 -23.80
N TYR A 119 4.43 -12.11 -24.58
CA TYR A 119 3.01 -12.29 -24.35
C TYR A 119 2.77 -13.64 -23.71
N VAL A 120 1.93 -13.64 -22.67
CA VAL A 120 1.50 -14.83 -21.95
C VAL A 120 -0.02 -14.89 -22.04
N THR A 121 -0.53 -15.96 -22.64
CA THR A 121 -1.97 -16.23 -22.72
C THR A 121 -2.27 -17.53 -22.00
N PHE A 122 -3.11 -17.45 -20.98
CA PHE A 122 -3.68 -18.61 -20.30
C PHE A 122 -4.97 -18.98 -21.01
N GLU A 123 -5.10 -20.25 -21.37
CA GLU A 123 -6.33 -20.84 -21.87
C GLU A 123 -6.94 -21.73 -20.79
N THR A 124 -8.23 -21.52 -20.55
CA THR A 124 -9.00 -22.27 -19.56
C THR A 124 -10.06 -23.13 -20.24
N SER A 125 -10.59 -24.13 -19.53
CA SER A 125 -11.57 -25.07 -20.10
C SER A 125 -12.93 -24.44 -20.43
N GLY A 126 -13.19 -23.21 -19.97
CA GLY A 126 -14.40 -22.45 -20.28
C GLY A 126 -14.16 -20.95 -20.11
N PRO A 127 -15.20 -20.12 -20.20
CA PRO A 127 -15.02 -18.66 -20.15
C PRO A 127 -14.37 -18.18 -18.85
N VAL A 128 -13.36 -17.31 -18.98
CA VAL A 128 -12.79 -16.55 -17.86
C VAL A 128 -13.83 -15.54 -17.39
N LEU A 129 -13.92 -15.32 -16.07
CA LEU A 129 -14.86 -14.36 -15.50
C LEU A 129 -14.61 -12.94 -16.08
N PRO A 130 -15.64 -12.24 -16.58
CA PRO A 130 -15.46 -10.90 -17.12
C PRO A 130 -15.25 -9.86 -16.01
N GLY A 131 -14.73 -8.68 -16.39
CA GLY A 131 -14.71 -7.53 -15.48
C GLY A 131 -16.12 -7.16 -15.02
N GLY A 132 -16.30 -6.87 -13.73
CA GLY A 132 -17.59 -6.64 -13.09
C GLY A 132 -18.19 -7.87 -12.39
N ASP A 133 -17.65 -9.07 -12.62
CA ASP A 133 -18.09 -10.28 -11.92
C ASP A 133 -17.69 -10.24 -10.43
N ALA A 134 -18.60 -10.66 -9.54
CA ALA A 134 -18.38 -10.67 -8.10
C ALA A 134 -17.40 -11.78 -7.64
N GLY A 135 -17.34 -12.89 -8.40
CA GLY A 135 -16.44 -14.03 -8.16
C GLY A 135 -14.99 -13.78 -8.58
N LEU A 136 -14.71 -12.67 -9.27
CA LEU A 136 -13.39 -12.30 -9.76
C LEU A 136 -12.39 -12.02 -8.63
N SER A 137 -12.88 -11.53 -7.47
CA SER A 137 -12.03 -11.11 -6.36
C SER A 137 -11.19 -12.27 -5.82
N GLY A 138 -9.87 -12.10 -5.81
CA GLY A 138 -8.95 -13.09 -5.25
C GLY A 138 -8.55 -14.22 -6.19
N ILE A 139 -9.09 -14.28 -7.41
CA ILE A 139 -8.53 -15.15 -8.47
C ILE A 139 -7.18 -14.61 -8.91
N ALA A 140 -6.19 -15.49 -9.07
CA ALA A 140 -4.89 -15.12 -9.62
C ALA A 140 -4.41 -16.16 -10.65
N TYR A 141 -3.99 -15.70 -11.83
CA TYR A 141 -3.29 -16.52 -12.83
C TYR A 141 -1.82 -16.12 -12.80
N ARG A 142 -0.93 -17.08 -12.59
CA ARG A 142 0.51 -16.83 -12.44
C ARG A 142 1.29 -17.62 -13.48
N ILE A 143 2.29 -16.97 -14.07
CA ILE A 143 3.33 -17.61 -14.88
C ILE A 143 4.65 -17.43 -14.13
N LEU A 144 5.38 -18.52 -13.99
CA LEU A 144 6.65 -18.60 -13.28
C LEU A 144 7.75 -18.91 -14.28
N PHE A 145 8.81 -18.11 -14.29
CA PHE A 145 9.97 -18.27 -15.15
C PHE A 145 11.20 -18.61 -14.34
N ASP A 146 11.92 -19.64 -14.76
CA ASP A 146 13.14 -20.12 -14.13
C ASP A 146 14.30 -20.22 -15.11
N THR A 147 15.50 -19.83 -14.66
CA THR A 147 16.76 -19.97 -15.42
C THR A 147 17.40 -21.34 -15.29
N LYS A 148 16.86 -22.17 -14.39
CA LYS A 148 17.26 -23.56 -14.15
C LYS A 148 16.01 -24.43 -14.11
N GLN A 149 16.16 -25.73 -14.27
CA GLN A 149 15.03 -26.64 -14.14
C GLN A 149 14.52 -26.59 -12.69
N PRO A 150 13.24 -26.24 -12.46
CA PRO A 150 12.70 -26.20 -11.10
C PRO A 150 12.64 -27.63 -10.52
N PRO A 151 12.74 -27.76 -9.19
CA PRO A 151 12.67 -29.05 -8.52
C PRO A 151 11.27 -29.70 -8.70
N PRO A 152 11.15 -31.02 -8.50
CA PRO A 152 9.86 -31.72 -8.55
C PRO A 152 8.89 -31.16 -7.51
N GLU A 153 7.60 -31.14 -7.85
CA GLU A 153 6.50 -30.49 -7.09
C GLU A 153 6.41 -30.87 -5.60
N SER A 154 6.97 -32.01 -5.19
CA SER A 154 6.93 -32.49 -3.80
C SER A 154 7.87 -31.75 -2.84
N SER A 155 8.71 -30.82 -3.30
CA SER A 155 9.74 -30.18 -2.47
C SER A 155 9.31 -28.91 -1.72
N GLY A 156 8.03 -28.51 -1.79
CA GLY A 156 7.58 -27.19 -1.33
C GLY A 156 7.90 -26.09 -2.35
N GLY A 157 7.32 -24.90 -2.18
CA GLY A 157 7.44 -23.78 -3.13
C GLY A 157 8.91 -23.42 -3.43
N HIS A 158 9.22 -23.14 -4.70
CA HIS A 158 10.52 -22.67 -5.14
C HIS A 158 10.48 -21.18 -5.49
N ASP A 159 11.58 -20.48 -5.19
CA ASP A 159 11.75 -19.09 -5.63
C ASP A 159 12.05 -19.06 -7.12
N SER A 160 11.03 -18.70 -7.91
CA SER A 160 11.22 -18.47 -9.32
C SER A 160 11.98 -17.18 -9.61
N ALA A 161 12.77 -17.19 -10.67
CA ALA A 161 13.55 -16.01 -11.06
C ALA A 161 12.65 -14.80 -11.38
N VAL A 162 11.53 -15.04 -12.06
CA VAL A 162 10.51 -14.02 -12.34
C VAL A 162 9.12 -14.62 -12.25
N VAL A 163 8.18 -13.92 -11.63
CA VAL A 163 6.76 -14.27 -11.61
C VAL A 163 5.95 -13.11 -12.14
N TRP A 164 5.08 -13.37 -13.12
CA TRP A 164 4.03 -12.44 -13.51
C TRP A 164 2.68 -12.98 -13.04
N THR A 165 1.85 -12.09 -12.52
CA THR A 165 0.55 -12.43 -11.95
C THR A 165 -0.52 -11.53 -12.52
N ILE A 166 -1.59 -12.12 -13.05
CA ILE A 166 -2.85 -11.44 -13.29
C ILE A 166 -3.74 -11.70 -12.09
N ARG A 167 -4.19 -10.66 -11.40
CA ARG A 167 -5.06 -10.81 -10.23
C ARG A 167 -6.35 -10.05 -10.38
N GLY A 168 -7.43 -10.68 -9.95
CA GLY A 168 -8.74 -10.06 -9.86
C GLY A 168 -8.88 -9.20 -8.61
N PHE A 169 -9.22 -7.93 -8.81
CA PHE A 169 -9.42 -6.95 -7.75
C PHE A 169 -10.83 -6.38 -7.79
N VAL A 170 -11.42 -6.23 -6.60
CA VAL A 170 -12.60 -5.38 -6.39
C VAL A 170 -12.10 -4.09 -5.74
N PRO A 171 -12.19 -2.92 -6.42
CA PRO A 171 -11.84 -1.65 -5.80
C PRO A 171 -12.67 -1.44 -4.53
N ARG A 172 -12.04 -1.14 -3.40
CA ARG A 172 -12.77 -0.75 -2.19
C ARG A 172 -13.49 0.58 -2.49
N ASN A 173 -14.83 0.52 -2.53
CA ASN A 173 -15.81 1.61 -2.71
C ASN A 173 -15.23 3.04 -2.79
N ARG A 174 -14.81 3.47 -3.98
CA ARG A 174 -14.89 4.89 -4.34
C ARG A 174 -16.35 5.23 -4.54
N ALA A 175 -16.80 6.38 -4.05
CA ALA A 175 -18.11 6.94 -4.38
C ALA A 175 -18.24 6.98 -5.92
N GLY A 176 -19.06 6.09 -6.50
CA GLY A 176 -19.20 5.94 -7.96
C GLY A 176 -19.22 4.50 -8.51
N GLY A 177 -19.08 3.45 -7.69
CA GLY A 177 -19.35 2.07 -8.14
C GLY A 177 -18.37 1.55 -9.21
N ALA A 178 -17.07 1.58 -8.95
CA ALA A 178 -16.10 0.97 -9.86
C ALA A 178 -16.26 -0.57 -9.87
N SER A 179 -16.46 -1.14 -11.06
CA SER A 179 -16.60 -2.58 -11.27
C SER A 179 -15.30 -3.34 -10.99
N SER A 180 -15.41 -4.62 -10.61
CA SER A 180 -14.26 -5.50 -10.43
C SER A 180 -13.43 -5.62 -11.71
N ARG A 181 -12.11 -5.75 -11.60
CA ARG A 181 -11.20 -5.79 -12.77
C ARG A 181 -9.95 -6.63 -12.52
N TYR A 182 -9.35 -7.15 -13.59
CA TYR A 182 -8.02 -7.73 -13.54
C TYR A 182 -6.94 -6.67 -13.66
N VAL A 183 -5.83 -6.87 -12.96
CA VAL A 183 -4.59 -6.09 -13.11
C VAL A 183 -3.41 -7.07 -13.10
N ALA A 184 -2.48 -6.89 -14.03
CA ALA A 184 -1.23 -7.64 -14.06
C ALA A 184 -0.14 -6.93 -13.24
N PHE A 185 0.76 -7.70 -12.64
CA PHE A 185 1.94 -7.20 -11.95
C PHE A 185 3.06 -8.24 -11.96
N GLY A 186 4.27 -7.77 -11.74
CA GLY A 186 5.50 -8.56 -11.82
C GLY A 186 6.58 -7.73 -12.51
N ARG A 187 7.84 -8.06 -12.27
CA ARG A 187 8.97 -7.31 -12.84
C ARG A 187 8.92 -7.39 -14.37
N GLY A 188 8.82 -6.23 -15.03
CA GLY A 188 8.70 -6.11 -16.49
C GLY A 188 7.29 -6.33 -17.07
N ALA A 189 6.30 -6.72 -16.25
CA ALA A 189 4.92 -6.91 -16.71
C ALA A 189 4.18 -5.58 -16.90
N SER A 190 3.44 -5.45 -18.00
CA SER A 190 2.45 -4.39 -18.18
C SER A 190 1.24 -4.65 -17.28
N PRO A 191 0.61 -3.63 -16.66
CA PRO A 191 -0.58 -3.81 -15.85
C PRO A 191 -1.84 -4.17 -16.66
N GLU A 192 -1.78 -4.02 -17.98
CA GLU A 192 -2.88 -4.31 -18.88
C GLU A 192 -3.17 -5.80 -18.99
N VAL A 193 -4.47 -6.14 -18.92
CA VAL A 193 -4.96 -7.50 -19.02
C VAL A 193 -6.07 -7.54 -20.07
N LYS A 194 -6.02 -8.53 -20.95
CA LYS A 194 -7.07 -8.78 -21.94
C LYS A 194 -7.77 -10.09 -21.63
N VAL A 195 -9.09 -10.03 -21.49
CA VAL A 195 -9.96 -11.22 -21.35
C VAL A 195 -10.71 -11.41 -22.67
N SER A 196 -10.73 -12.64 -23.19
CA SER A 196 -11.44 -12.99 -24.42
C SER A 196 -11.94 -14.42 -24.36
N GLY A 197 -13.22 -14.59 -24.03
CA GLY A 197 -13.83 -15.92 -23.89
C GLY A 197 -13.12 -16.75 -22.82
N ASN A 198 -12.52 -17.87 -23.23
CA ASN A 198 -11.78 -18.78 -22.35
C ASN A 198 -10.30 -18.43 -22.17
N THR A 199 -9.87 -17.26 -22.66
CA THR A 199 -8.48 -16.82 -22.55
C THR A 199 -8.34 -15.54 -21.73
N ILE A 200 -7.22 -15.46 -21.01
CA ILE A 200 -6.77 -14.26 -20.33
C ILE A 200 -5.28 -14.06 -20.61
N SER A 201 -4.90 -12.84 -21.00
CA SER A 201 -3.53 -12.55 -21.39
C SER A 201 -2.97 -11.28 -20.77
N MET A 202 -1.65 -11.30 -20.60
CA MET A 202 -0.82 -10.16 -20.23
C MET A 202 0.42 -10.13 -21.12
N HIS A 203 1.13 -9.01 -21.10
CA HIS A 203 2.38 -8.85 -21.80
C HIS A 203 3.37 -8.04 -20.96
N GLY A 204 4.64 -8.07 -21.34
CA GLY A 204 5.67 -7.30 -20.67
C GLY A 204 7.01 -7.41 -21.38
N ILE A 205 7.98 -6.66 -20.89
CA ILE A 205 9.38 -6.76 -21.31
C ILE A 205 10.06 -7.83 -20.47
N VAL A 206 10.85 -8.69 -21.12
CA VAL A 206 11.58 -9.75 -20.45
C VAL A 206 12.69 -9.17 -19.57
N PRO A 207 12.71 -9.44 -18.24
CA PRO A 207 13.77 -8.98 -17.36
C PRO A 207 15.17 -9.46 -17.77
N ALA A 208 16.20 -8.67 -17.47
CA ALA A 208 17.59 -8.90 -17.90
C ALA A 208 18.14 -10.29 -17.53
N GLU A 209 17.79 -10.81 -16.37
CA GLU A 209 18.19 -12.13 -15.88
C GLU A 209 17.65 -13.28 -16.76
N LEU A 210 16.43 -13.14 -17.30
CA LEU A 210 15.86 -14.13 -18.21
C LEU A 210 16.46 -13.99 -19.61
N ALA A 211 16.65 -12.75 -20.08
CA ALA A 211 17.22 -12.47 -21.40
C ALA A 211 18.67 -12.98 -21.54
N ARG A 212 19.43 -13.00 -20.44
CA ARG A 212 20.81 -13.54 -20.41
C ARG A 212 20.87 -15.06 -20.28
N ALA A 213 19.75 -15.72 -19.98
CA ALA A 213 19.71 -17.17 -19.81
C ALA A 213 19.60 -17.89 -21.17
N GLY A 214 20.48 -18.85 -21.42
CA GLY A 214 20.47 -19.62 -22.67
C GLY A 214 19.29 -20.60 -22.79
N LYS A 215 18.71 -21.04 -21.67
CA LYS A 215 17.55 -21.93 -21.61
C LYS A 215 16.69 -21.52 -20.43
N LEU A 216 15.38 -21.42 -20.66
CA LEU A 216 14.40 -21.06 -19.64
C LEU A 216 13.38 -22.17 -19.46
N PHE A 217 12.75 -22.16 -18.29
CA PHE A 217 11.60 -22.99 -17.97
C PHE A 217 10.44 -22.08 -17.61
N ALA A 218 9.25 -22.42 -18.09
CA ALA A 218 8.02 -21.74 -17.73
C ALA A 218 7.02 -22.75 -17.19
N SER A 219 6.36 -22.41 -16.08
CA SER A 219 5.22 -23.12 -15.52
C SER A 219 4.11 -22.12 -15.21
N ALA A 220 2.89 -22.60 -15.05
CA ALA A 220 1.77 -21.75 -14.71
C ALA A 220 0.91 -22.36 -13.61
N GLU A 221 0.18 -21.50 -12.92
CA GLU A 221 -0.76 -21.90 -11.90
C GLU A 221 -1.93 -20.91 -11.83
N VAL A 222 -3.06 -21.40 -11.35
CA VAL A 222 -4.22 -20.56 -11.04
C VAL A 222 -4.65 -20.79 -9.61
N ILE A 223 -4.90 -19.70 -8.90
CA ILE A 223 -5.30 -19.67 -7.50
C ILE A 223 -6.75 -19.20 -7.46
N GLY A 224 -7.59 -19.98 -6.78
CA GLY A 224 -9.00 -19.65 -6.56
C GLY A 224 -9.21 -18.62 -5.45
N PRO A 225 -10.42 -18.03 -5.35
CA PRO A 225 -10.75 -17.06 -4.32
C PRO A 225 -10.49 -17.61 -2.90
N GLY A 226 -9.80 -16.83 -2.07
CA GLY A 226 -9.58 -17.17 -0.66
C GLY A 226 -8.52 -18.25 -0.38
N SER A 227 -7.89 -18.82 -1.42
CA SER A 227 -6.79 -19.79 -1.29
C SER A 227 -5.43 -19.11 -1.42
N THR A 228 -4.40 -19.70 -0.80
CA THR A 228 -2.99 -19.44 -1.11
C THR A 228 -2.36 -20.56 -1.93
N GLU A 229 -2.99 -21.74 -1.95
CA GLU A 229 -2.59 -22.88 -2.76
C GLU A 229 -3.22 -22.82 -4.15
N PRO A 230 -2.49 -23.19 -5.20
CA PRO A 230 -3.04 -23.32 -6.54
C PRO A 230 -4.16 -24.35 -6.63
N ALA A 231 -5.24 -23.96 -7.31
CA ALA A 231 -6.32 -24.86 -7.69
C ALA A 231 -5.91 -25.77 -8.86
N ASP A 232 -5.09 -25.25 -9.78
CA ASP A 232 -4.55 -26.00 -10.91
C ASP A 232 -3.16 -25.52 -11.30
N ARG A 233 -2.40 -26.38 -11.99
CA ARG A 233 -1.03 -26.14 -12.41
C ARG A 233 -0.75 -26.70 -13.80
N VAL A 234 0.10 -25.99 -14.54
CA VAL A 234 0.71 -26.44 -15.78
C VAL A 234 2.20 -26.68 -15.51
N PRO A 235 2.72 -27.90 -15.74
CA PRO A 235 4.08 -28.26 -15.34
C PRO A 235 5.15 -27.49 -16.12
N ALA A 236 6.31 -27.34 -15.50
CA ALA A 236 7.43 -26.60 -16.08
C ALA A 236 7.91 -27.21 -17.40
N ARG A 237 7.99 -26.39 -18.44
CA ARG A 237 8.51 -26.78 -19.76
C ARG A 237 9.61 -25.85 -20.21
N ALA A 238 10.67 -26.44 -20.78
CA ALA A 238 11.75 -25.69 -21.36
C ALA A 238 11.28 -24.93 -22.62
N PHE A 239 11.72 -23.68 -22.76
CA PHE A 239 11.53 -22.87 -23.96
C PHE A 239 12.74 -21.94 -24.19
N ALA A 240 12.78 -21.30 -25.35
CA ALA A 240 13.81 -20.33 -25.71
C ALA A 240 13.16 -19.00 -26.09
N LEU A 241 13.79 -17.89 -25.70
CA LEU A 241 13.41 -16.53 -26.07
C LEU A 241 13.86 -16.15 -27.48
N ALA A 242 13.75 -17.07 -28.43
CA ALA A 242 14.30 -16.89 -29.77
C ALA A 242 13.77 -15.60 -30.44
N GLY A 243 14.65 -14.61 -30.59
CA GLY A 243 14.33 -13.32 -31.19
C GLY A 243 13.79 -12.26 -30.22
N VAL A 244 13.64 -12.56 -28.93
CA VAL A 244 13.29 -11.59 -27.90
C VAL A 244 14.56 -10.95 -27.35
N ARG A 245 14.59 -9.62 -27.27
CA ARG A 245 15.69 -8.84 -26.71
C ARG A 245 15.19 -8.10 -25.49
N ASN A 246 16.04 -7.97 -24.48
CA ASN A 246 15.83 -6.96 -23.46
C ASN A 246 16.51 -5.66 -23.92
N PRO A 247 15.77 -4.57 -24.20
CA PRO A 247 16.35 -3.27 -24.54
C PRO A 247 16.66 -2.41 -23.30
N GLU A 248 16.67 -2.99 -22.10
CA GLU A 248 17.09 -2.32 -20.87
C GLU A 248 18.56 -1.89 -20.98
N VAL A 249 18.81 -0.62 -20.70
CA VAL A 249 20.13 0.01 -20.70
C VAL A 249 20.27 0.79 -19.40
N ASP A 250 21.39 0.57 -18.71
CA ASP A 250 21.85 1.48 -17.65
C ASP A 250 22.51 2.68 -18.34
N LEU A 251 21.81 3.81 -18.37
CA LEU A 251 22.30 5.00 -19.08
C LEU A 251 23.55 5.57 -18.39
N SER A 252 23.75 5.31 -17.09
CA SER A 252 24.95 5.76 -16.37
C SER A 252 26.22 4.98 -16.75
N ALA A 253 26.05 3.74 -17.24
CA ALA A 253 27.14 2.88 -17.69
C ALA A 253 27.40 2.97 -19.21
N ALA A 254 26.52 3.65 -19.96
CA ALA A 254 26.61 3.78 -21.41
C ALA A 254 27.84 4.62 -21.83
N LYS A 255 28.51 4.20 -22.90
CA LYS A 255 29.69 4.83 -23.48
C LYS A 255 29.39 5.27 -24.92
N PRO A 256 30.08 6.29 -25.45
CA PRO A 256 29.95 6.67 -26.87
C PRO A 256 30.17 5.50 -27.85
N GLN A 257 30.90 4.47 -27.42
CA GLN A 257 31.23 3.26 -28.17
C GLN A 257 30.03 2.31 -28.34
N ASP A 258 29.03 2.41 -27.46
CA ASP A 258 27.83 1.57 -27.52
C ASP A 258 26.94 1.90 -28.73
N GLY A 259 27.20 3.07 -29.35
CA GLY A 259 26.60 3.47 -30.61
C GLY A 259 25.12 3.85 -30.51
N ALA A 260 24.47 3.97 -31.67
CA ALA A 260 23.05 4.24 -31.74
C ALA A 260 22.25 2.99 -31.36
N LEU A 261 21.33 3.14 -30.41
CA LEU A 261 20.50 2.05 -29.93
C LEU A 261 19.09 2.19 -30.53
N PRO A 262 18.62 1.20 -31.34
CA PRO A 262 17.37 1.34 -32.09
C PRO A 262 16.13 1.35 -31.20
N VAL A 263 16.21 0.70 -30.04
CA VAL A 263 15.18 0.64 -29.00
C VAL A 263 15.89 0.50 -27.65
N VAL A 264 15.62 1.42 -26.72
CA VAL A 264 16.14 1.37 -25.34
C VAL A 264 15.11 1.79 -24.33
N TYR A 265 15.20 1.23 -23.13
CA TYR A 265 14.68 1.89 -21.95
C TYR A 265 15.63 1.79 -20.77
N GLU A 266 15.55 2.75 -19.86
CA GLU A 266 16.20 2.64 -18.56
C GLU A 266 15.22 1.97 -17.60
N SER A 267 15.60 0.80 -17.07
CA SER A 267 14.89 0.26 -15.92
C SER A 267 15.42 0.98 -14.69
N PHE A 268 14.54 1.70 -14.01
CA PHE A 268 14.89 2.27 -12.72
C PHE A 268 15.01 1.14 -11.70
N HIS A 269 16.26 0.82 -11.35
CA HIS A 269 16.54 -0.22 -10.39
C HIS A 269 16.40 0.34 -8.98
N TYR A 270 15.19 0.32 -8.47
CA TYR A 270 14.97 0.37 -7.03
C TYR A 270 15.01 -1.05 -6.48
N TYR A 271 15.34 -1.18 -5.20
CA TYR A 271 15.17 -2.47 -4.54
C TYR A 271 13.69 -2.87 -4.63
N PRO A 272 13.39 -4.12 -5.03
CA PRO A 272 12.01 -4.59 -5.01
C PRO A 272 11.47 -4.49 -3.59
N LEU A 273 10.18 -4.18 -3.47
CA LEU A 273 9.47 -4.31 -2.21
C LEU A 273 9.71 -5.74 -1.68
N PRO A 274 10.35 -5.91 -0.50
CA PRO A 274 10.44 -7.21 0.10
C PRO A 274 9.01 -7.72 0.30
N ASN A 275 8.79 -9.00 0.00
CA ASN A 275 7.50 -9.60 0.31
C ASN A 275 7.31 -9.48 1.82
N SER A 276 6.26 -8.79 2.19
CA SER A 276 6.05 -8.40 3.57
C SER A 276 5.72 -9.59 4.47
N ARG A 277 5.20 -10.70 3.93
CA ARG A 277 5.10 -11.97 4.67
C ARG A 277 6.47 -12.53 5.03
N ASP A 278 7.42 -12.44 4.10
CA ASP A 278 8.79 -12.91 4.32
C ASP A 278 9.51 -12.07 5.37
N LEU A 279 9.22 -10.77 5.43
CA LEU A 279 9.70 -9.90 6.53
C LEU A 279 9.19 -10.39 7.89
N ALA A 280 7.88 -10.64 8.02
CA ALA A 280 7.30 -11.15 9.27
C ALA A 280 7.92 -12.50 9.65
N CYS A 281 7.97 -13.43 8.69
CA CYS A 281 8.55 -14.76 8.89
C CYS A 281 10.01 -14.69 9.33
N THR A 282 10.81 -13.80 8.73
CA THR A 282 12.21 -13.59 9.10
C THR A 282 12.33 -13.21 10.58
N VAL A 283 11.51 -12.27 11.05
CA VAL A 283 11.52 -11.83 12.45
C VAL A 283 11.00 -12.92 13.39
N ILE A 284 9.85 -13.52 13.07
CA ILE A 284 9.19 -14.50 13.93
C ILE A 284 9.99 -15.81 14.03
N GLN A 285 10.60 -16.28 12.93
CA GLN A 285 11.46 -17.48 12.99
C GLN A 285 12.73 -17.23 13.81
N ALA A 286 13.30 -16.03 13.71
CA ALA A 286 14.54 -15.69 14.42
C ALA A 286 14.31 -15.41 15.92
N LEU A 287 13.21 -14.74 16.29
CA LEU A 287 12.98 -14.22 17.64
C LEU A 287 11.79 -14.87 18.37
N GLY A 288 11.02 -15.71 17.66
CA GLY A 288 9.79 -16.33 18.14
C GLY A 288 8.54 -15.47 17.89
N ASP A 289 7.37 -16.11 18.00
CA ASP A 289 6.04 -15.49 17.87
C ASP A 289 5.67 -14.68 19.12
N LYS A 290 6.47 -13.64 19.41
CA LYS A 290 6.39 -12.81 20.63
C LYS A 290 5.85 -11.40 20.39
N PHE A 291 5.68 -11.01 19.12
CA PHE A 291 5.25 -9.68 18.73
C PHE A 291 3.79 -9.74 18.31
N ASP A 292 3.01 -8.78 18.79
CA ASP A 292 1.66 -8.55 18.31
C ASP A 292 1.70 -7.78 16.99
N PHE A 293 2.69 -6.88 16.85
CA PHE A 293 2.81 -5.92 15.76
C PHE A 293 4.26 -5.78 15.28
N LEU A 294 4.49 -5.54 13.99
CA LEU A 294 5.82 -5.22 13.44
C LEU A 294 5.79 -3.91 12.62
N ALA A 295 6.57 -2.93 13.05
CA ALA A 295 6.80 -1.67 12.34
C ALA A 295 8.20 -1.69 11.71
N TYR A 296 8.26 -1.50 10.40
CA TYR A 296 9.49 -1.56 9.60
C TYR A 296 10.02 -0.17 9.29
N TYR A 297 11.34 0.01 9.39
CA TYR A 297 12.07 1.23 9.04
C TYR A 297 13.32 0.89 8.22
N SER A 298 13.76 1.76 7.32
CA SER A 298 14.89 1.47 6.43
C SER A 298 15.84 2.64 6.18
N ASP A 299 17.09 2.31 5.86
CA ASP A 299 18.12 3.27 5.42
C ASP A 299 18.03 3.63 3.93
N PHE A 300 17.13 2.98 3.21
CA PHE A 300 16.94 3.15 1.78
C PHE A 300 15.46 3.26 1.46
N ARG A 301 15.14 4.04 0.44
CA ARG A 301 13.78 4.13 -0.11
C ARG A 301 13.51 2.92 -1.00
N ILE A 302 12.27 2.45 -0.99
CA ILE A 302 11.82 1.37 -1.85
C ILE A 302 11.00 1.96 -3.01
N ASP A 303 10.95 1.24 -4.13
CA ASP A 303 10.20 1.69 -5.30
C ASP A 303 8.71 1.99 -5.00
N ASN A 304 8.16 3.00 -5.68
CA ASN A 304 6.74 3.35 -5.67
C ASN A 304 6.14 3.55 -4.26
N GLN A 305 7.00 3.89 -3.30
CA GLN A 305 6.65 4.11 -1.91
C GLN A 305 6.28 5.57 -1.66
N GLU A 306 5.13 5.82 -1.03
CA GLU A 306 4.86 7.09 -0.33
C GLU A 306 5.62 7.13 1.00
N ALA A 307 5.82 8.30 1.61
CA ALA A 307 6.61 8.35 2.85
C ALA A 307 5.97 7.55 3.99
N GLY A 308 4.65 7.36 3.97
CA GLY A 308 3.93 6.43 4.83
C GLY A 308 3.71 5.05 4.22
N THR A 309 3.13 4.16 5.03
CA THR A 309 2.91 2.78 4.63
C THR A 309 1.57 2.26 5.13
N PRO A 310 0.70 1.74 4.24
CA PRO A 310 -0.47 1.03 4.71
C PRO A 310 -0.03 -0.24 5.43
N SER A 311 -1.01 -0.94 5.94
CA SER A 311 -0.72 -2.07 6.78
C SER A 311 -1.62 -3.27 6.55
N PHE A 312 -1.15 -4.42 7.00
CA PHE A 312 -1.82 -5.69 6.83
C PHE A 312 -1.26 -6.72 7.81
N GLY A 313 -1.89 -7.88 7.91
CA GLY A 313 -1.30 -9.00 8.63
C GLY A 313 -2.32 -10.11 8.87
N PRO A 314 -1.89 -11.15 9.59
CA PRO A 314 -2.81 -12.17 10.04
C PRO A 314 -3.59 -11.60 11.22
N LEU A 315 -4.92 -11.65 11.21
CA LEU A 315 -5.74 -11.10 12.31
C LEU A 315 -5.70 -12.01 13.56
N GLY A 316 -4.49 -12.34 14.06
CA GLY A 316 -4.22 -13.21 15.19
C GLY A 316 -4.60 -12.63 16.55
N SER A 317 -4.44 -13.43 17.60
CA SER A 317 -4.85 -13.08 18.95
C SER A 317 -4.04 -13.83 20.00
N THR A 318 -3.79 -13.20 21.14
CA THR A 318 -3.37 -13.94 22.34
C THR A 318 -4.58 -14.63 22.97
N GLY A 319 -4.77 -15.91 22.66
CA GLY A 319 -5.91 -16.72 23.14
C GLY A 319 -7.05 -16.80 22.13
N GLU A 320 -8.29 -16.74 22.61
CA GLU A 320 -9.49 -16.90 21.78
C GLU A 320 -9.55 -15.92 20.60
N PRO A 321 -10.05 -16.34 19.43
CA PRO A 321 -10.21 -15.47 18.27
C PRO A 321 -11.02 -14.20 18.58
N VAL A 322 -10.57 -13.09 18.00
CA VAL A 322 -11.27 -11.81 18.08
C VAL A 322 -12.44 -11.81 17.08
N THR A 323 -13.66 -11.65 17.58
CA THR A 323 -14.91 -11.54 16.79
C THR A 323 -15.73 -10.31 17.19
N GLY A 324 -16.77 -9.95 16.42
CA GLY A 324 -17.55 -8.74 16.65
C GLY A 324 -16.86 -7.45 16.20
N ILE A 325 -15.95 -7.56 15.22
CA ILE A 325 -15.16 -6.44 14.66
C ILE A 325 -15.34 -6.27 13.14
N GLY A 326 -16.35 -6.90 12.53
CA GLY A 326 -16.58 -6.83 11.08
C GLY A 326 -15.50 -7.54 10.23
N ALA A 327 -14.61 -8.31 10.87
CA ALA A 327 -13.55 -9.07 10.23
C ALA A 327 -13.32 -10.40 10.94
N THR A 328 -12.83 -11.40 10.20
CA THR A 328 -12.54 -12.75 10.70
C THR A 328 -11.04 -13.04 10.72
N GLN A 329 -10.56 -13.70 11.77
CA GLN A 329 -9.19 -14.19 11.87
C GLN A 329 -8.82 -15.08 10.67
N ARG A 330 -7.68 -14.80 10.02
CA ARG A 330 -7.19 -15.55 8.86
C ARG A 330 -5.70 -15.35 8.63
N GLY A 331 -5.07 -16.30 7.93
CA GLY A 331 -3.76 -16.13 7.32
C GLY A 331 -2.54 -16.30 8.22
N LEU A 332 -2.69 -16.78 9.46
CA LEU A 332 -1.58 -16.88 10.44
C LEU A 332 -0.34 -17.62 9.92
N GLU A 333 -0.53 -18.81 9.35
CA GLU A 333 0.55 -19.65 8.83
C GLU A 333 1.37 -18.93 7.75
N SER A 334 0.73 -18.07 6.95
CA SER A 334 1.40 -17.29 5.90
C SER A 334 2.34 -16.20 6.42
N PHE A 335 2.39 -15.97 7.74
CA PHE A 335 3.33 -15.07 8.41
C PHE A 335 4.18 -15.81 9.44
N CYS A 336 4.23 -17.14 9.39
CA CYS A 336 4.98 -17.98 10.33
C CYS A 336 4.59 -17.79 11.81
N SER A 337 3.39 -17.27 12.07
CA SER A 337 2.88 -17.07 13.43
C SER A 337 2.11 -18.30 13.89
N ALA A 338 2.30 -18.66 15.17
CA ALA A 338 1.54 -19.71 15.84
C ALA A 338 0.19 -19.20 16.38
N GLY A 339 -0.07 -17.89 16.30
CA GLY A 339 -1.35 -17.31 16.69
C GLY A 339 -1.27 -15.88 17.18
N ARG A 340 -0.11 -15.42 17.66
CA ARG A 340 -0.01 -14.13 18.37
C ARG A 340 0.00 -12.94 17.43
N PHE A 341 0.75 -13.02 16.35
CA PHE A 341 0.99 -11.89 15.44
C PHE A 341 -0.32 -11.41 14.82
N GLN A 342 -0.52 -10.09 14.80
CA GLN A 342 -1.80 -9.49 14.47
C GLN A 342 -1.74 -8.59 13.23
N TRP A 343 -0.58 -8.00 12.95
CA TRP A 343 -0.44 -6.94 11.94
C TRP A 343 1.02 -6.48 11.75
N GLN A 344 1.30 -5.86 10.61
CA GLN A 344 2.54 -5.14 10.30
C GLN A 344 2.37 -4.04 9.25
N PHE A 345 3.37 -3.17 9.15
CA PHE A 345 3.56 -2.33 7.96
C PHE A 345 3.76 -3.18 6.70
N VAL A 346 3.20 -2.72 5.57
CA VAL A 346 3.39 -3.36 4.27
C VAL A 346 4.82 -3.16 3.78
N GLN A 347 5.42 -1.99 4.02
CA GLN A 347 6.77 -1.67 3.58
C GLN A 347 7.54 -0.87 4.64
N PRO A 348 8.87 -1.02 4.73
CA PRO A 348 9.72 -0.19 5.59
C PRO A 348 9.58 1.30 5.32
N VAL A 349 9.37 2.10 6.35
CA VAL A 349 9.39 3.58 6.26
C VAL A 349 10.84 4.05 6.17
N TYR A 350 11.16 4.81 5.12
CA TYR A 350 12.51 5.32 4.91
C TYR A 350 12.91 6.34 5.98
N VAL A 351 14.17 6.27 6.44
CA VAL A 351 14.73 7.16 7.47
C VAL A 351 14.56 8.64 7.14
N GLY A 352 14.65 9.05 5.88
CA GLY A 352 14.45 10.44 5.46
C GLY A 352 12.99 10.87 5.30
N ALA A 353 11.99 10.00 5.54
CA ALA A 353 10.58 10.38 5.51
C ALA A 353 10.25 11.40 6.62
N ASN A 354 9.30 12.31 6.37
CA ASN A 354 8.82 13.23 7.42
C ASN A 354 8.29 12.46 8.64
N GLN A 355 7.77 11.24 8.44
CA GLN A 355 7.31 10.35 9.50
C GLN A 355 8.39 9.91 10.48
N MET A 356 9.64 9.81 10.02
CA MET A 356 10.75 9.39 10.88
C MET A 356 11.47 10.56 11.55
N GLN A 357 11.18 11.79 11.14
CA GLN A 357 11.80 12.97 11.73
C GLN A 357 11.20 13.27 13.10
N GLU A 358 12.06 13.66 14.05
CA GLU A 358 11.62 13.98 15.41
C GLU A 358 10.64 15.16 15.41
N ARG A 359 10.94 16.20 14.63
CA ARG A 359 10.13 17.42 14.45
C ARG A 359 10.39 17.99 13.04
N PRO A 360 9.49 18.83 12.51
CA PRO A 360 9.82 19.66 11.37
C PRO A 360 11.05 20.54 11.66
N PRO A 361 11.89 20.84 10.65
CA PRO A 361 12.90 21.89 10.74
C PRO A 361 12.32 23.23 11.21
N ASP A 362 13.13 24.06 11.85
CA ASP A 362 12.65 25.33 12.38
C ASP A 362 12.18 26.30 11.29
N ASP A 363 12.76 26.21 10.10
CA ASP A 363 12.44 26.96 8.89
C ASP A 363 11.44 26.26 7.97
N ALA A 364 10.82 25.15 8.41
CA ALA A 364 9.75 24.50 7.66
C ALA A 364 8.61 25.51 7.40
N PRO A 365 8.14 25.69 6.15
CA PRO A 365 7.02 26.55 5.85
C PRO A 365 5.78 26.08 6.57
N VAL A 366 4.96 27.03 7.05
CA VAL A 366 3.67 26.71 7.65
C VAL A 366 2.73 26.21 6.56
N GLY A 367 2.30 24.96 6.69
CA GLY A 367 1.37 24.32 5.78
C GLY A 367 -0.10 24.66 6.08
N THR A 368 -0.97 23.69 5.86
CA THR A 368 -2.42 23.78 6.15
C THR A 368 -2.77 22.97 7.40
N GLU A 369 -4.03 22.94 7.80
CA GLU A 369 -4.55 22.06 8.86
C GLU A 369 -4.24 20.55 8.69
N ARG A 370 -3.67 20.12 7.56
CA ARG A 370 -3.20 18.74 7.33
C ARG A 370 -1.70 18.54 7.53
N ASP A 371 -1.01 19.60 7.94
CA ASP A 371 0.42 19.66 8.17
C ASP A 371 0.70 19.98 9.63
N ILE A 372 1.60 19.24 10.27
CA ILE A 372 1.91 19.41 11.69
C ILE A 372 2.52 20.79 11.99
N SER A 373 3.13 21.45 10.99
CA SER A 373 3.66 22.81 11.10
C SER A 373 2.56 23.85 11.40
N TRP A 374 1.33 23.63 10.92
CA TRP A 374 0.16 24.47 11.24
C TRP A 374 -0.12 24.50 12.75
N TYR A 375 0.08 23.36 13.42
CA TYR A 375 -0.16 23.19 14.84
C TYR A 375 1.06 23.52 15.72
N LYS A 376 2.17 24.00 15.14
CA LYS A 376 3.44 24.22 15.88
C LYS A 376 3.25 25.10 17.10
N GLN A 377 2.54 26.22 16.97
CA GLN A 377 2.27 27.13 18.09
C GLN A 377 1.35 26.49 19.13
N GLN A 378 0.20 25.98 18.71
CA GLN A 378 -0.78 25.37 19.61
C GLN A 378 -0.17 24.23 20.44
N LEU A 379 0.61 23.36 19.80
CA LEU A 379 1.22 22.20 20.46
C LEU A 379 2.41 22.60 21.33
N ALA A 380 3.14 23.65 20.98
CA ALA A 380 4.21 24.19 21.82
C ALA A 380 3.64 24.76 23.14
N GLU A 381 2.53 25.50 23.09
CA GLU A 381 1.92 26.14 24.26
C GLU A 381 1.44 25.14 25.34
N ILE A 382 1.06 23.93 24.93
CA ILE A 382 0.60 22.87 25.83
C ILE A 382 1.70 21.88 26.25
N SER A 383 2.86 21.95 25.62
CA SER A 383 4.01 21.09 25.92
C SER A 383 4.82 21.62 27.10
N GLN A 384 5.44 20.71 27.86
CA GLN A 384 6.29 21.12 29.00
C GLN A 384 7.58 21.82 28.57
N ASP A 385 8.12 21.50 27.39
CA ASP A 385 9.37 22.05 26.86
C ASP A 385 9.16 23.22 25.89
N GLY A 386 7.91 23.67 25.69
CA GLY A 386 7.57 24.74 24.78
C GLY A 386 7.80 24.39 23.31
N LYS A 387 7.79 23.09 22.96
CA LYS A 387 8.05 22.59 21.61
C LYS A 387 6.95 21.64 21.16
N LEU A 388 6.84 21.49 19.84
CA LEU A 388 6.05 20.41 19.27
C LEU A 388 6.47 19.06 19.88
N PRO A 389 5.54 18.20 20.34
CA PRO A 389 5.90 16.86 20.80
C PRO A 389 6.66 16.08 19.71
N SER A 390 7.62 15.26 20.12
CA SER A 390 8.45 14.52 19.17
C SER A 390 7.68 13.39 18.46
N TYR A 391 8.06 13.13 17.21
CA TYR A 391 7.60 12.01 16.37
C TYR A 391 6.08 11.94 16.15
N MET A 392 5.39 13.09 16.08
CA MET A 392 3.93 13.12 15.91
C MET A 392 3.43 12.38 14.66
N TYR A 393 4.14 12.50 13.53
CA TYR A 393 3.79 11.75 12.32
C TYR A 393 4.01 10.23 12.48
N ALA A 394 5.07 9.78 13.17
CA ALA A 394 5.24 8.37 13.45
C ALA A 394 4.10 7.83 14.33
N MET A 395 3.70 8.57 15.37
CA MET A 395 2.62 8.15 16.26
C MET A 395 1.30 8.05 15.51
N SER A 396 1.01 9.03 14.65
CA SER A 396 -0.16 8.97 13.78
C SER A 396 -0.16 7.73 12.88
N GLN A 397 0.95 7.48 12.17
CA GLN A 397 1.05 6.32 11.27
C GLN A 397 0.89 5.00 12.01
N ILE A 398 1.67 4.75 13.07
CA ILE A 398 1.63 3.46 13.78
C ILE A 398 0.26 3.22 14.40
N ALA A 399 -0.33 4.23 15.05
CA ALA A 399 -1.61 4.10 15.72
C ALA A 399 -2.78 3.92 14.76
N HIS A 400 -2.80 4.69 13.66
CA HIS A 400 -3.79 4.54 12.60
C HIS A 400 -3.76 3.15 12.00
N GLU A 401 -2.57 2.72 11.57
CA GLU A 401 -2.42 1.47 10.85
C GLU A 401 -2.70 0.26 11.74
N MET A 402 -2.25 0.28 12.99
CA MET A 402 -2.59 -0.76 13.96
C MET A 402 -4.09 -0.75 14.29
N GLY A 403 -4.76 0.41 14.28
CA GLY A 403 -6.20 0.50 14.52
C GLY A 403 -7.03 -0.29 13.51
N HIS A 404 -6.54 -0.45 12.27
CA HIS A 404 -7.14 -1.38 11.28
C HIS A 404 -7.15 -2.84 11.74
N ARG A 405 -6.47 -3.22 12.83
CA ARG A 405 -6.65 -4.55 13.41
C ARG A 405 -8.08 -4.78 13.90
N TRP A 406 -8.79 -3.74 14.34
CA TRP A 406 -10.09 -3.86 15.01
C TRP A 406 -11.19 -2.99 14.41
N ALA A 407 -10.85 -1.82 13.89
CA ALA A 407 -11.80 -0.75 13.63
C ALA A 407 -12.19 -0.61 12.15
N ALA A 408 -13.24 0.16 11.91
CA ALA A 408 -13.72 0.63 10.60
C ALA A 408 -14.28 -0.40 9.62
N PHE A 409 -14.45 -1.67 10.03
CA PHE A 409 -15.11 -2.71 9.22
C PHE A 409 -16.52 -3.08 9.69
N VAL A 410 -17.02 -2.43 10.75
CA VAL A 410 -18.32 -2.76 11.35
C VAL A 410 -19.48 -1.96 10.76
N SER A 411 -20.67 -2.54 10.85
CA SER A 411 -21.95 -1.90 10.54
C SER A 411 -22.80 -1.73 11.80
N ALA A 412 -23.87 -0.96 11.70
CA ALA A 412 -24.93 -0.87 12.70
C ALA A 412 -26.28 -1.27 12.09
N LYS A 413 -27.14 -1.95 12.86
CA LYS A 413 -28.48 -2.34 12.44
C LYS A 413 -29.53 -1.45 13.08
N VAL A 414 -29.97 -0.41 12.36
CA VAL A 414 -30.92 0.59 12.84
C VAL A 414 -32.26 0.42 12.14
N LYS A 415 -33.33 0.15 12.92
CA LYS A 415 -34.71 -0.04 12.38
C LYS A 415 -34.81 -1.02 11.20
N GLY A 416 -33.97 -2.05 11.20
CA GLY A 416 -33.92 -3.07 10.14
C GLY A 416 -33.00 -2.74 8.95
N GLU A 417 -32.47 -1.51 8.86
CA GLU A 417 -31.44 -1.11 7.90
C GLU A 417 -30.04 -1.46 8.46
N THR A 418 -29.18 -2.08 7.65
CA THR A 418 -27.75 -2.25 7.96
C THR A 418 -26.96 -1.08 7.37
N ILE A 419 -26.32 -0.30 8.23
CA ILE A 419 -25.58 0.92 7.88
C ILE A 419 -24.08 0.67 8.11
N PRO A 420 -23.25 0.63 7.07
CA PRO A 420 -21.79 0.56 7.23
C PRO A 420 -21.26 1.81 7.93
N LEU A 421 -20.43 1.64 8.96
CA LEU A 421 -19.82 2.76 9.69
C LEU A 421 -18.46 3.18 9.12
N GLY A 422 -17.90 2.35 8.24
CA GLY A 422 -16.70 2.58 7.45
C GLY A 422 -16.57 1.48 6.38
N PRO A 423 -15.62 1.58 5.45
CA PRO A 423 -15.14 0.35 4.81
C PRO A 423 -13.64 0.09 5.06
N THR A 424 -12.90 1.08 5.55
CA THR A 424 -11.46 0.98 5.88
C THR A 424 -11.09 2.05 6.90
N HIS A 425 -11.64 3.26 6.77
CA HIS A 425 -11.69 4.30 7.80
C HIS A 425 -13.15 4.52 8.23
N TRP A 426 -13.37 5.09 9.41
CA TRP A 426 -14.68 5.58 9.79
C TRP A 426 -15.21 6.57 8.75
N ALA A 427 -16.49 6.42 8.41
CA ALA A 427 -17.15 7.32 7.48
C ALA A 427 -17.06 8.75 8.00
N ARG A 428 -16.73 9.72 7.14
CA ARG A 428 -16.58 11.14 7.53
C ARG A 428 -17.70 11.67 8.42
N GLY A 429 -18.95 11.29 8.14
CA GLY A 429 -20.11 11.73 8.92
C GLY A 429 -20.33 11.00 10.24
N LEU A 430 -19.50 10.01 10.59
CA LEU A 430 -19.59 9.30 11.86
C LEU A 430 -19.12 10.20 13.00
N GLN A 431 -19.94 10.35 14.03
CA GLN A 431 -19.55 10.99 15.27
C GLN A 431 -18.58 10.07 16.03
N ALA A 432 -17.30 10.41 15.99
CA ALA A 432 -16.22 9.60 16.54
C ALA A 432 -15.22 10.42 17.39
N PRO A 433 -15.67 11.17 18.42
CA PRO A 433 -14.76 11.85 19.33
C PRO A 433 -13.90 10.84 20.09
N VAL A 434 -12.63 11.18 20.30
CA VAL A 434 -11.73 10.33 21.10
C VAL A 434 -12.20 10.23 22.55
N ALA A 435 -12.00 9.07 23.16
CA ALA A 435 -12.32 8.87 24.58
C ALA A 435 -11.26 9.47 25.50
N PHE A 436 -10.00 9.40 25.09
CA PHE A 436 -8.83 9.87 25.83
C PHE A 436 -7.97 10.72 24.89
N PRO A 437 -8.18 12.05 24.86
CA PRO A 437 -7.42 12.92 23.97
C PRO A 437 -5.93 12.91 24.27
N TYR A 438 -5.12 12.98 23.22
CA TYR A 438 -3.67 12.90 23.34
C TYR A 438 -3.02 14.25 23.55
N VAL A 439 -3.33 15.22 22.68
CA VAL A 439 -2.68 16.54 22.67
C VAL A 439 -3.68 17.69 22.56
N ARG A 440 -4.87 17.49 22.01
CA ARG A 440 -5.88 18.55 21.87
C ARG A 440 -7.11 18.26 22.74
N PRO A 441 -7.83 19.29 23.22
CA PRO A 441 -9.00 19.09 24.09
C PRO A 441 -10.18 18.40 23.37
N SER A 442 -10.24 18.54 22.05
CA SER A 442 -11.19 17.84 21.18
C SER A 442 -10.40 17.26 20.01
N GLU A 443 -10.60 15.97 19.75
CA GLU A 443 -9.97 15.24 18.65
C GLU A 443 -11.01 14.25 18.08
N ALA A 444 -11.03 14.10 16.76
CA ALA A 444 -11.67 12.94 16.13
C ALA A 444 -10.77 11.70 16.25
N SER A 445 -11.38 10.51 16.16
CA SER A 445 -10.66 9.25 16.19
C SER A 445 -9.59 9.17 15.11
N ILE A 446 -8.43 8.63 15.47
CA ILE A 446 -7.35 8.32 14.53
C ILE A 446 -7.76 7.42 13.37
N MET A 447 -8.88 6.70 13.50
CA MET A 447 -9.45 5.87 12.44
C MET A 447 -10.37 6.64 11.49
N GLY A 448 -10.47 7.96 11.63
CA GLY A 448 -11.31 8.86 10.85
C GLY A 448 -12.64 9.21 11.54
N GLY A 449 -13.63 9.59 10.74
CA GLY A 449 -14.88 10.15 11.25
C GLY A 449 -14.73 11.64 11.53
N GLY A 450 -15.48 12.15 12.52
CA GLY A 450 -15.35 13.53 12.93
C GLY A 450 -15.95 13.83 14.29
N VAL A 451 -15.67 15.03 14.79
CA VAL A 451 -16.38 15.65 15.91
C VAL A 451 -17.40 16.62 15.32
N TRP A 452 -18.67 16.27 15.41
CA TRP A 452 -19.78 17.03 14.85
C TRP A 452 -20.61 17.69 15.94
N GLN A 453 -20.89 18.97 15.73
CA GLN A 453 -21.86 19.73 16.50
C GLN A 453 -23.19 19.83 15.72
N ASP A 454 -24.30 19.54 16.39
CA ASP A 454 -25.65 19.79 15.87
C ASP A 454 -26.02 21.26 16.13
N ASN A 455 -26.37 21.99 15.08
CA ASN A 455 -26.78 23.39 15.18
C ASN A 455 -28.29 23.55 15.48
N PHE A 456 -29.02 22.43 15.58
CA PHE A 456 -30.45 22.36 15.86
C PHE A 456 -31.35 23.04 14.81
N ASP A 457 -30.82 23.30 13.62
CA ASP A 457 -31.52 23.90 12.47
C ASP A 457 -31.48 23.01 11.21
N GLY A 458 -31.05 21.75 11.37
CA GLY A 458 -30.82 20.80 10.28
C GLY A 458 -29.43 20.93 9.62
N THR A 459 -28.54 21.76 10.19
CA THR A 459 -27.12 21.81 9.83
C THR A 459 -26.22 21.29 10.95
N PHE A 460 -24.99 20.93 10.57
CA PHE A 460 -23.98 20.36 11.46
C PHE A 460 -22.63 20.99 11.17
N THR A 461 -21.93 21.41 12.23
CA THR A 461 -20.58 21.97 12.14
C THR A 461 -19.55 20.88 12.42
N GLN A 462 -18.56 20.71 11.54
CA GLN A 462 -17.45 19.78 11.75
C GLN A 462 -16.36 20.49 12.58
N LEU A 463 -16.27 20.18 13.86
CA LEU A 463 -15.30 20.79 14.79
C LEU A 463 -13.90 20.18 14.67
N ASP A 464 -13.84 18.91 14.30
CA ASP A 464 -12.59 18.20 14.06
C ASP A 464 -12.86 17.11 13.03
N ASP A 465 -11.89 16.90 12.15
CA ASP A 465 -11.80 15.72 11.31
C ASP A 465 -10.42 15.12 11.55
N ASP A 466 -10.32 13.81 11.56
CA ASP A 466 -8.98 13.22 11.57
C ASP A 466 -8.69 12.60 10.23
N TYR A 467 -7.78 13.27 9.55
CA TYR A 467 -6.99 12.71 8.48
C TYR A 467 -5.50 12.90 8.79
N TYR A 468 -5.03 12.12 9.78
CA TYR A 468 -3.66 11.81 10.19
C TYR A 468 -2.86 12.86 11.00
N VAL A 469 -3.32 14.09 11.21
CA VAL A 469 -2.45 15.13 11.81
C VAL A 469 -3.26 16.14 12.64
N PRO A 470 -2.80 16.50 13.86
CA PRO A 470 -1.77 15.84 14.67
C PRO A 470 -2.18 14.41 15.03
N SER A 471 -1.26 13.59 15.56
CA SER A 471 -1.66 12.30 16.13
C SER A 471 -2.72 12.51 17.23
N THR A 472 -3.81 11.74 17.16
CA THR A 472 -4.95 11.75 18.09
C THR A 472 -5.09 10.42 18.82
N GLY A 473 -6.12 10.24 19.65
CA GLY A 473 -6.48 8.96 20.25
C GLY A 473 -7.54 8.13 19.48
N TRP A 474 -8.16 7.19 20.20
CA TRP A 474 -9.24 6.33 19.68
C TRP A 474 -10.60 6.72 20.27
N SER A 475 -11.69 6.58 19.51
CA SER A 475 -13.05 6.80 20.01
C SER A 475 -13.51 5.71 20.98
N TYR A 476 -14.60 5.95 21.70
CA TYR A 476 -15.24 4.90 22.51
C TYR A 476 -15.64 3.66 21.68
N LEU A 477 -16.05 3.84 20.41
CA LEU A 477 -16.34 2.74 19.51
C LEU A 477 -15.07 1.94 19.19
N ASP A 478 -13.98 2.62 18.86
CA ASP A 478 -12.68 1.97 18.63
C ASP A 478 -12.23 1.16 19.84
N LEU A 479 -12.22 1.77 21.03
CA LEU A 479 -11.81 1.11 22.26
C LEU A 479 -12.73 -0.06 22.64
N HIS A 480 -14.02 0.00 22.28
CA HIS A 480 -14.93 -1.13 22.44
C HIS A 480 -14.51 -2.28 21.53
N LEU A 481 -14.24 -2.01 20.26
CA LEU A 481 -13.81 -3.00 19.27
C LEU A 481 -12.41 -3.56 19.58
N MET A 482 -11.55 -2.80 20.24
CA MET A 482 -10.29 -3.30 20.80
C MET A 482 -10.51 -4.22 22.02
N GLY A 483 -11.70 -4.18 22.63
CA GLY A 483 -12.02 -4.90 23.86
C GLY A 483 -11.48 -4.21 25.12
N LEU A 484 -11.24 -2.90 25.08
CA LEU A 484 -10.70 -2.10 26.18
C LEU A 484 -11.80 -1.44 27.03
N VAL A 485 -12.96 -1.15 26.46
CA VAL A 485 -14.12 -0.60 27.18
C VAL A 485 -15.39 -1.44 26.97
N LYS A 486 -16.25 -1.45 27.99
CA LYS A 486 -17.50 -2.23 27.97
C LYS A 486 -18.52 -1.56 27.05
N PRO A 487 -19.52 -2.31 26.53
CA PRO A 487 -20.61 -1.71 25.77
C PRO A 487 -21.28 -0.54 26.53
N GLU A 488 -21.46 -0.68 27.85
CA GLU A 488 -22.13 0.34 28.67
C GLU A 488 -21.32 1.63 28.84
N GLU A 489 -20.02 1.61 28.53
CA GLU A 489 -19.16 2.79 28.55
C GLU A 489 -19.20 3.55 27.22
N VAL A 490 -19.80 2.98 26.15
CA VAL A 490 -19.88 3.63 24.84
C VAL A 490 -21.10 4.54 24.80
N PRO A 491 -20.92 5.88 24.71
CA PRO A 491 -22.05 6.79 24.61
C PRO A 491 -22.82 6.57 23.30
N ASP A 492 -24.11 6.93 23.30
CA ASP A 492 -24.86 7.03 22.06
C ASP A 492 -24.16 8.02 21.10
N PHE A 493 -24.12 7.66 19.83
CA PHE A 493 -23.50 8.47 18.79
C PHE A 493 -24.45 8.57 17.59
N PHE A 494 -23.94 9.06 16.46
CA PHE A 494 -24.73 9.17 15.23
C PHE A 494 -23.83 9.11 14.00
N ILE A 495 -24.47 8.92 12.86
CA ILE A 495 -23.87 9.11 11.55
C ILE A 495 -24.67 10.14 10.76
N LEU A 496 -23.95 11.07 10.12
CA LEU A 496 -24.47 12.01 9.15
C LEU A 496 -24.30 11.44 7.74
N ARG A 497 -25.40 11.30 7.02
CA ARG A 497 -25.43 10.84 5.63
C ARG A 497 -25.83 11.99 4.71
N ASN A 498 -25.50 11.86 3.42
CA ASN A 498 -25.84 12.87 2.40
C ASN A 498 -25.31 14.28 2.73
N LEU A 499 -24.08 14.35 3.26
CA LEU A 499 -23.38 15.60 3.60
C LEU A 499 -23.35 16.55 2.39
N LYS A 500 -23.94 17.74 2.56
CA LYS A 500 -23.91 18.84 1.57
C LYS A 500 -23.32 20.10 2.21
N PRO A 501 -22.24 20.68 1.65
CA PRO A 501 -21.66 21.92 2.16
C PRO A 501 -22.72 23.02 2.27
N ALA A 502 -22.70 23.76 3.38
CA ALA A 502 -23.67 24.81 3.70
C ALA A 502 -23.01 26.12 4.17
N GLY A 503 -21.68 26.18 4.23
CA GLY A 503 -20.90 27.35 4.64
C GLY A 503 -19.83 26.98 5.66
N GLU A 504 -19.41 27.96 6.44
CA GLU A 504 -18.47 27.83 7.56
C GLU A 504 -19.00 28.63 8.75
N ASP A 505 -18.58 28.25 9.97
CA ASP A 505 -18.87 29.01 11.19
C ASP A 505 -17.94 30.23 11.32
N GLY A 506 -18.09 31.00 12.41
CA GLY A 506 -17.24 32.16 12.68
C GLY A 506 -15.76 31.86 12.90
N ASN A 507 -15.40 30.59 13.10
CA ASN A 507 -14.02 30.11 13.27
C ASN A 507 -13.48 29.41 12.02
N GLY A 508 -14.25 29.38 10.92
CA GLY A 508 -13.87 28.70 9.68
C GLY A 508 -14.17 27.21 9.65
N HIS A 509 -14.87 26.65 10.66
CA HIS A 509 -15.25 25.24 10.64
C HIS A 509 -16.33 25.00 9.59
N PRO A 510 -16.20 23.97 8.74
CA PRO A 510 -17.17 23.73 7.68
C PRO A 510 -18.52 23.24 8.23
N ILE A 511 -19.59 23.81 7.70
CA ILE A 511 -20.99 23.51 8.05
C ILE A 511 -21.62 22.70 6.91
N PHE A 512 -22.40 21.69 7.27
CA PHE A 512 -23.07 20.80 6.33
C PHE A 512 -24.55 20.63 6.65
N LYS A 513 -25.39 20.48 5.62
CA LYS A 513 -26.72 19.85 5.73
C LYS A 513 -26.57 18.34 5.59
N ALA A 514 -27.27 17.57 6.41
CA ALA A 514 -27.16 16.11 6.41
C ALA A 514 -28.36 15.40 7.04
N ASP A 515 -28.51 14.12 6.73
CA ASP A 515 -29.46 13.23 7.38
C ASP A 515 -28.80 12.57 8.59
N ARG A 516 -29.26 12.92 9.80
CA ARG A 516 -28.74 12.34 11.04
C ARG A 516 -29.45 11.05 11.40
N THR A 517 -28.68 9.98 11.57
CA THR A 517 -29.16 8.70 12.12
C THR A 517 -28.49 8.44 13.46
N LYS A 518 -29.27 8.39 14.55
CA LYS A 518 -28.77 7.99 15.88
C LYS A 518 -28.35 6.52 15.84
N ILE A 519 -27.22 6.21 16.48
CA ILE A 519 -26.67 4.86 16.62
C ILE A 519 -26.28 4.63 18.08
N THR A 520 -26.49 3.42 18.56
CA THR A 520 -26.04 2.92 19.85
C THR A 520 -25.07 1.76 19.65
N ILE A 521 -24.31 1.40 20.70
CA ILE A 521 -23.47 0.20 20.64
C ILE A 521 -24.29 -1.08 20.42
N GLN A 522 -25.54 -1.12 20.85
CA GLN A 522 -26.42 -2.27 20.66
C GLN A 522 -26.79 -2.46 19.19
N ASP A 523 -26.89 -1.38 18.41
CA ASP A 523 -27.11 -1.46 16.96
C ASP A 523 -25.90 -2.09 16.26
N VAL A 524 -24.67 -1.82 16.73
CA VAL A 524 -23.44 -2.46 16.24
C VAL A 524 -23.40 -3.94 16.63
N ILE A 525 -23.68 -4.25 17.90
CA ILE A 525 -23.74 -5.65 18.39
C ILE A 525 -24.81 -6.45 17.65
N ALA A 526 -25.94 -5.82 17.28
CA ALA A 526 -27.00 -6.46 16.51
C ALA A 526 -26.58 -6.79 15.06
N ALA A 527 -25.59 -6.07 14.50
CA ALA A 527 -25.03 -6.33 13.18
C ALA A 527 -23.88 -7.35 13.23
N GLU A 528 -22.96 -7.20 14.18
CA GLU A 528 -21.66 -7.89 14.19
C GLU A 528 -21.55 -9.02 15.22
N GLY A 529 -22.51 -9.10 16.15
CA GLY A 529 -22.40 -9.91 17.36
C GLY A 529 -21.59 -9.21 18.46
N PRO A 530 -21.52 -9.80 19.66
CA PRO A 530 -20.76 -9.23 20.76
C PRO A 530 -19.26 -9.28 20.48
N ARG A 531 -18.52 -8.25 20.92
CA ARG A 531 -17.07 -8.25 20.88
C ARG A 531 -16.50 -9.33 21.82
N MET A 532 -15.93 -10.39 21.24
CA MET A 532 -15.35 -11.52 21.98
C MET A 532 -13.88 -11.75 21.61
N PRO A 533 -12.95 -11.98 22.56
CA PRO A 533 -13.15 -11.93 24.01
C PRO A 533 -13.61 -10.56 24.50
N GLY A 534 -14.53 -10.52 25.45
CA GLY A 534 -14.99 -9.25 26.06
C GLY A 534 -13.91 -8.60 26.93
N VAL A 535 -14.24 -7.45 27.52
CA VAL A 535 -13.32 -6.60 28.30
C VAL A 535 -12.55 -7.35 29.39
N ALA A 536 -13.18 -8.29 30.10
CA ALA A 536 -12.51 -9.01 31.19
C ALA A 536 -11.43 -9.99 30.71
N LYS A 537 -11.47 -10.42 29.45
CA LYS A 537 -10.58 -11.45 28.87
C LYS A 537 -9.74 -10.95 27.71
N SER A 538 -9.97 -9.73 27.24
CA SER A 538 -9.21 -9.13 26.15
C SER A 538 -7.76 -8.89 26.56
N GLN A 539 -6.87 -8.94 25.58
CA GLN A 539 -5.46 -8.60 25.74
C GLN A 539 -5.32 -7.18 26.33
N ARG A 540 -4.34 -7.03 27.23
CA ARG A 540 -4.02 -5.78 27.92
C ARG A 540 -2.56 -5.37 27.75
N GLN A 541 -1.71 -6.30 27.37
CA GLN A 541 -0.28 -6.10 27.21
C GLN A 541 0.08 -6.44 25.78
N PHE A 542 0.54 -5.44 25.03
CA PHE A 542 0.91 -5.57 23.63
C PHE A 542 2.44 -5.40 23.48
N ASN A 543 3.00 -6.01 22.44
CA ASN A 543 4.40 -5.91 22.10
C ASN A 543 4.59 -5.59 20.61
N THR A 544 5.18 -4.44 20.30
CA THR A 544 5.50 -4.02 18.94
C THR A 544 6.99 -4.19 18.66
N GLY A 545 7.34 -4.99 17.64
CA GLY A 545 8.72 -5.05 17.15
C GLY A 545 9.04 -3.85 16.26
N MET A 546 10.06 -3.08 16.64
CA MET A 546 10.63 -2.02 15.79
C MET A 546 11.79 -2.62 14.98
N VAL A 547 11.58 -2.79 13.67
CA VAL A 547 12.47 -3.55 12.81
C VAL A 547 13.19 -2.63 11.84
N MET A 548 14.52 -2.62 11.90
CA MET A 548 15.39 -1.87 11.00
C MET A 548 15.85 -2.76 9.84
N VAL A 549 15.57 -2.33 8.62
CA VAL A 549 15.89 -3.03 7.37
C VAL A 549 17.03 -2.29 6.68
N VAL A 550 18.09 -3.01 6.35
CA VAL A 550 19.29 -2.48 5.69
C VAL A 550 19.65 -3.34 4.49
N GLU A 551 20.37 -2.78 3.54
CA GLU A 551 20.90 -3.54 2.42
C GLU A 551 21.83 -4.66 2.89
N HIS A 552 21.93 -5.73 2.10
CA HIS A 552 22.79 -6.85 2.42
C HIS A 552 24.25 -6.43 2.64
N GLY A 553 24.85 -6.88 3.74
CA GLY A 553 26.22 -6.54 4.13
C GLY A 553 26.40 -5.15 4.72
N LYS A 554 25.33 -4.34 4.84
CA LYS A 554 25.36 -3.05 5.54
C LYS A 554 24.98 -3.19 7.01
N LYS A 555 25.30 -2.16 7.77
CA LYS A 555 24.82 -1.95 9.15
C LYS A 555 23.85 -0.76 9.15
N PRO A 556 22.90 -0.70 10.11
CA PRO A 556 22.05 0.46 10.29
C PRO A 556 22.85 1.74 10.44
N SER A 557 22.41 2.81 9.76
CA SER A 557 22.98 4.14 9.92
C SER A 557 22.71 4.67 11.34
N PRO A 558 23.54 5.60 11.84
CA PRO A 558 23.27 6.29 13.10
C PRO A 558 21.88 6.95 13.13
N GLU A 559 21.46 7.52 12.01
CA GLU A 559 20.17 8.22 11.88
C GLU A 559 18.98 7.25 12.00
N LEU A 560 19.06 6.08 11.34
CA LEU A 560 18.03 5.05 11.45
C LEU A 560 17.94 4.50 12.88
N LEU A 561 19.08 4.27 13.52
CA LEU A 561 19.13 3.82 14.93
C LEU A 561 18.49 4.84 15.86
N GLU A 562 18.89 6.10 15.77
CA GLU A 562 18.41 7.19 16.62
C GLU A 562 16.90 7.41 16.46
N ARG A 563 16.43 7.53 15.22
CA ARG A 563 15.02 7.78 14.93
C ARG A 563 14.13 6.60 15.31
N THR A 564 14.55 5.37 14.98
CA THR A 564 13.78 4.17 15.36
C THR A 564 13.68 4.06 16.88
N GLU A 565 14.75 4.34 17.62
CA GLU A 565 14.74 4.32 19.08
C GLU A 565 13.88 5.45 19.68
N GLY A 566 13.92 6.64 19.09
CA GLY A 566 13.05 7.76 19.48
C GLY A 566 11.58 7.44 19.29
N ILE A 567 11.22 6.89 18.13
CA ILE A 567 9.86 6.42 17.83
C ILE A 567 9.46 5.30 18.78
N ARG A 568 10.34 4.34 19.06
CA ARG A 568 10.10 3.24 20.01
C ARG A 568 9.71 3.75 21.40
N LYS A 569 10.46 4.71 21.93
CA LYS A 569 10.17 5.32 23.23
C LYS A 569 8.84 6.05 23.21
N ARG A 570 8.60 6.87 22.19
CA ARG A 570 7.35 7.62 22.07
C ARG A 570 6.15 6.71 21.93
N TRP A 571 6.28 5.59 21.22
CA TRP A 571 5.22 4.60 21.06
C TRP A 571 4.78 3.98 22.39
N ILE A 572 5.75 3.64 23.25
CA ILE A 572 5.49 3.09 24.59
C ILE A 572 4.76 4.09 25.49
N GLU A 573 5.04 5.39 25.35
CA GLU A 573 4.39 6.47 26.10
C GLU A 573 3.00 6.81 25.57
N TYR A 574 2.86 6.88 24.24
CA TYR A 574 1.62 7.25 23.55
C TYR A 574 0.48 6.26 23.83
N TRP A 575 0.74 4.97 23.67
CA TRP A 575 -0.26 3.92 23.76
C TRP A 575 -1.09 3.91 25.06
N PRO A 576 -0.49 3.91 26.27
CA PRO A 576 -1.28 3.92 27.48
C PRO A 576 -2.10 5.21 27.64
N ILE A 577 -1.66 6.36 27.13
CA ILE A 577 -2.43 7.60 27.21
C ILE A 577 -3.71 7.48 26.39
N THR A 578 -3.59 7.11 25.11
CA THR A 578 -4.71 7.06 24.16
C THR A 578 -5.65 5.87 24.37
N THR A 579 -5.27 4.91 25.22
CA THR A 579 -6.14 3.83 25.71
C THR A 579 -6.69 4.07 27.12
N GLY A 580 -6.45 5.24 27.73
CA GLY A 580 -6.92 5.57 29.08
C GLY A 580 -6.29 4.68 30.16
N HIS A 581 -5.05 4.28 29.95
CA HIS A 581 -4.24 3.38 30.76
C HIS A 581 -4.84 1.98 30.94
N ARG A 582 -5.75 1.58 30.05
CA ARG A 582 -6.39 0.25 30.06
C ARG A 582 -5.55 -0.83 29.41
N ALA A 583 -4.54 -0.44 28.63
CA ALA A 583 -3.56 -1.34 28.06
C ALA A 583 -2.15 -0.75 28.17
N SER A 584 -1.16 -1.61 28.09
CA SER A 584 0.26 -1.25 28.04
C SER A 584 0.90 -1.73 26.73
N MET A 585 1.94 -1.01 26.31
CA MET A 585 2.74 -1.34 25.16
C MET A 585 4.17 -1.58 25.59
N THR A 586 4.77 -2.62 25.02
CA THR A 586 6.20 -2.87 25.07
C THR A 586 6.75 -2.89 23.64
N ALA A 587 8.05 -2.72 23.52
CA ALA A 587 8.76 -2.91 22.26
C ALA A 587 10.07 -3.63 22.55
N SER A 588 9.94 -4.81 23.17
CA SER A 588 11.07 -5.63 23.62
C SER A 588 11.19 -6.87 22.75
N PRO A 589 12.40 -7.19 22.28
CA PRO A 589 12.65 -8.48 21.62
C PRO A 589 12.77 -9.65 22.61
N LYS A 590 12.85 -9.38 23.92
CA LYS A 590 13.00 -10.41 24.96
C LYS A 590 11.66 -11.00 25.37
#